data_AF-T1C8H5-F1
#
_entry.id   AF-T1C8H5-F1
#
_cell.length_a   1.000
_cell.length_b   1.000
_cell.length_c   1.000
_cell.angle_alpha   90.00
_cell.angle_beta   90.00
_cell.angle_gamma   90.00
#
_symmetry.space_group_name_H-M   'P 1'
#
loop_
_entity.id
_entity.type
_entity.pdbx_description
1 polymer ?
#
loop_
_entity_poly.entity_id
_entity_poly.type
_entity_poly.pdbx_seq_one_letter_code
_entity_poly.pdbx_strand_id
1 'polypeptide(L)'
;MALDANGVPLTSVGRVPLAQGWRAVFANADPDADPDDDANTDVLPPLADGASATVHAVSVSRATTQAPKRYTEGALVMDMAAIGKFATDPKVKARLRETSGIGTEATRAAVVANLRDRGYLEPQGKFIVSTERGRAHVDALHPSLRDPVMT
;
A
#
# COMPACT_ATOMS: atom_id res chain seq x y z
N MET A 1 -21.69 -7.98 6.97
CA MET A 1 -22.64 -8.52 7.96
C MET A 1 -22.28 -8.00 9.33
N ALA A 2 -23.25 -7.54 10.10
CA ALA A 2 -23.05 -7.05 11.47
C ALA A 2 -23.86 -7.92 12.43
N LEU A 3 -23.26 -8.25 13.58
CA LEU A 3 -23.87 -9.01 14.65
C LEU A 3 -23.65 -8.25 15.96
N ASP A 4 -24.58 -8.39 16.91
CA ASP A 4 -24.39 -7.90 18.28
C ASP A 4 -24.28 -9.11 19.22
N ALA A 5 -23.28 -9.07 20.11
CA ALA A 5 -23.15 -10.04 21.18
C ALA A 5 -23.08 -9.29 22.51
N ASN A 6 -24.21 -9.22 23.23
CA ASN A 6 -24.33 -8.55 24.53
C ASN A 6 -23.87 -7.08 24.50
N GLY A 7 -24.23 -6.32 23.45
CA GLY A 7 -23.85 -4.92 23.28
C GLY A 7 -22.46 -4.70 22.67
N VAL A 8 -21.77 -5.76 22.27
CA VAL A 8 -20.50 -5.68 21.53
C VAL A 8 -20.78 -5.86 20.03
N PRO A 9 -20.53 -4.84 19.19
CA PRO A 9 -20.71 -4.95 17.75
C PRO A 9 -19.59 -5.78 17.12
N LEU A 10 -19.98 -6.76 16.31
CA LEU A 10 -19.11 -7.64 15.56
C LEU A 10 -19.37 -7.45 14.06
N THR A 11 -18.30 -7.34 13.27
CA THR A 11 -18.42 -7.15 11.81
C THR A 11 -17.67 -8.24 11.07
N SER A 12 -18.32 -8.82 10.07
CA SER A 12 -17.69 -9.71 9.10
C SER A 12 -17.94 -9.19 7.69
N VAL A 13 -16.91 -9.21 6.87
CA VAL A 13 -16.95 -8.86 5.45
C VAL A 13 -16.60 -10.11 4.66
N GLY A 14 -17.26 -10.29 3.52
CA GLY A 14 -16.96 -11.36 2.59
C GLY A 14 -17.32 -10.91 1.19
N ARG A 15 -16.57 -11.39 0.20
CA ARG A 15 -16.70 -10.96 -1.20
C ARG A 15 -16.76 -12.19 -2.08
N VAL A 16 -17.79 -12.26 -2.92
CA VAL A 16 -17.95 -13.33 -3.91
C VAL A 16 -17.97 -12.68 -5.30
N PRO A 17 -17.00 -12.99 -6.19
CA PRO A 17 -17.03 -12.49 -7.55
C PRO A 17 -18.20 -13.09 -8.31
N LEU A 18 -19.15 -12.25 -8.75
CA LEU A 18 -20.32 -12.67 -9.54
C LEU A 18 -19.95 -13.14 -10.95
N ALA A 19 -18.90 -12.55 -11.52
CA ALA A 19 -18.31 -12.96 -12.78
C ALA A 19 -16.80 -12.68 -12.74
N GLN A 20 -15.99 -13.61 -13.25
CA GLN A 20 -14.53 -13.45 -13.23
C GLN A 20 -14.04 -12.36 -14.19
N GLY A 21 -14.72 -12.16 -15.33
CA GLY A 21 -14.36 -11.13 -16.32
C GLY A 21 -12.90 -11.26 -16.76
N TRP A 22 -12.15 -10.15 -16.72
CA TRP A 22 -10.73 -10.11 -17.10
C TRP A 22 -9.84 -11.00 -16.21
N ARG A 23 -10.25 -11.32 -14.97
CA ARG A 23 -9.50 -12.22 -14.07
C ARG A 23 -9.40 -13.64 -14.64
N ALA A 24 -10.30 -14.04 -15.54
CA ALA A 24 -10.24 -15.34 -16.19
C ALA A 24 -8.96 -15.56 -17.01
N VAL A 25 -8.33 -14.48 -17.50
CA VAL A 25 -7.08 -14.53 -18.28
C VAL A 25 -5.86 -14.85 -17.40
N PHE A 26 -5.94 -14.53 -16.11
CA PHE A 26 -4.84 -14.67 -15.15
C PHE A 26 -5.03 -15.85 -14.18
N ALA A 27 -6.08 -16.67 -14.37
CA ALA A 27 -6.48 -17.74 -13.46
C ALA A 27 -5.39 -18.80 -13.16
N ASN A 28 -4.30 -18.84 -13.93
CA ASN A 28 -3.17 -19.77 -13.75
C ASN A 28 -1.80 -19.08 -13.61
N ALA A 29 -1.72 -17.75 -13.46
CA ALA A 29 -0.45 -17.04 -13.55
C ALA A 29 -0.38 -15.86 -12.57
N ASP A 30 -0.26 -16.16 -11.27
CA ASP A 30 0.47 -15.26 -10.38
C ASP A 30 1.08 -16.02 -9.20
N PRO A 31 2.31 -16.57 -9.34
CA PRO A 31 3.05 -17.14 -8.22
C PRO A 31 3.53 -16.08 -7.20
N ASP A 32 3.40 -14.79 -7.50
CA ASP A 32 3.79 -13.66 -6.66
C ASP A 32 2.59 -12.84 -6.14
N ALA A 33 1.35 -13.32 -6.34
CA ALA A 33 0.15 -12.68 -5.79
C ALA A 33 0.30 -12.55 -4.26
N ASP A 34 0.26 -11.31 -3.77
CA ASP A 34 0.32 -11.03 -2.34
C ASP A 34 -0.91 -11.69 -1.68
N PRO A 35 -0.73 -12.66 -0.76
CA PRO A 35 -1.86 -13.35 -0.14
C PRO A 35 -2.81 -12.40 0.61
N ASP A 36 -2.38 -11.17 0.89
CA ASP A 36 -3.22 -10.11 1.46
C ASP A 36 -4.21 -9.46 0.47
N ASP A 37 -4.00 -9.55 -0.87
CA ASP A 37 -4.88 -8.89 -1.85
C ASP A 37 -6.23 -9.63 -2.04
N ASP A 38 -6.27 -10.92 -1.70
CA ASP A 38 -7.45 -11.80 -1.75
C ASP A 38 -7.95 -12.25 -0.35
N ALA A 39 -7.44 -11.67 0.74
CA ALA A 39 -7.75 -12.04 2.14
C ALA A 39 -9.21 -11.77 2.59
N ASN A 40 -10.12 -11.45 1.66
CA ASN A 40 -11.53 -11.20 1.94
C ASN A 40 -12.47 -11.93 0.97
N THR A 41 -12.00 -13.06 0.43
CA THR A 41 -12.77 -14.00 -0.41
C THR A 41 -13.57 -15.02 0.42
N ASP A 42 -13.66 -14.83 1.73
CA ASP A 42 -14.51 -15.67 2.57
C ASP A 42 -15.97 -15.54 2.13
N VAL A 43 -16.50 -16.65 1.64
CA VAL A 43 -17.91 -16.77 1.30
C VAL A 43 -18.69 -16.80 2.60
N LEU A 44 -19.42 -15.73 2.88
CA LEU A 44 -20.29 -15.67 4.05
C LEU A 44 -21.60 -16.42 3.79
N PRO A 45 -22.13 -17.14 4.79
CA PRO A 45 -23.45 -17.72 4.69
C PRO A 45 -24.52 -16.63 4.58
N PRO A 46 -25.64 -16.89 3.91
CA PRO A 46 -26.77 -15.96 3.89
C PRO A 46 -27.34 -15.80 5.30
N LEU A 47 -27.48 -14.55 5.75
CA LEU A 47 -28.12 -14.21 7.01
C LEU A 47 -29.20 -13.14 6.76
N ALA A 48 -30.38 -13.31 7.36
CA ALA A 48 -31.45 -12.33 7.36
C ALA A 48 -31.34 -11.39 8.58
N ASP A 49 -31.85 -10.17 8.44
CA ASP A 49 -31.92 -9.22 9.55
C ASP A 49 -32.78 -9.79 10.69
N GLY A 50 -32.27 -9.69 11.92
CA GLY A 50 -32.91 -10.24 13.11
C GLY A 50 -32.68 -11.73 13.34
N ALA A 51 -31.90 -12.41 12.50
CA ALA A 51 -31.50 -13.79 12.75
C ALA A 51 -30.62 -13.91 14.00
N SER A 52 -30.86 -14.95 14.80
CA SER A 52 -30.04 -15.26 15.98
C SER A 52 -28.88 -16.18 15.59
N ALA A 53 -27.70 -15.94 16.17
CA ALA A 53 -26.52 -16.76 15.98
C ALA A 53 -25.98 -17.23 17.34
N THR A 54 -25.37 -18.41 17.38
CA THR A 54 -24.73 -18.95 18.60
C THR A 54 -23.23 -18.73 18.53
N VAL A 55 -22.65 -18.16 19.59
CA VAL A 55 -21.20 -18.01 19.70
C VAL A 55 -20.60 -19.35 20.10
N HIS A 56 -19.85 -19.98 19.18
CA HIS A 56 -19.20 -21.28 19.44
C HIS A 56 -17.84 -21.16 20.14
N ALA A 57 -17.08 -20.11 19.83
CA ALA A 57 -15.76 -19.89 20.40
C ALA A 57 -15.45 -18.39 20.44
N VAL A 58 -14.64 -17.99 21.43
CA VAL A 58 -14.09 -16.64 21.56
C VAL A 58 -12.59 -16.77 21.72
N SER A 59 -11.83 -16.07 20.88
CA SER A 59 -10.38 -16.00 20.97
C SER A 59 -9.94 -14.54 21.10
N VAL A 60 -8.88 -14.31 21.87
CA VAL A 60 -8.26 -12.98 22.02
C VAL A 60 -6.98 -12.97 21.19
N SER A 61 -6.98 -12.20 20.10
CA SER A 61 -5.79 -11.96 19.30
C SER A 61 -5.03 -10.75 19.84
N ARG A 62 -3.76 -10.94 20.21
CA ARG A 62 -2.88 -9.84 20.59
C ARG A 62 -2.09 -9.41 19.36
N ALA A 63 -2.39 -8.23 18.83
CA ALA A 63 -1.62 -7.62 17.75
C ALA A 63 -0.61 -6.61 18.31
N THR A 64 0.51 -6.44 17.60
CA THR A 64 1.51 -5.41 17.88
C THR A 64 1.72 -4.59 16.60
N THR A 65 1.88 -3.28 16.74
CA THR A 65 2.18 -2.39 15.60
C THR A 65 3.52 -2.77 14.98
N GLN A 66 3.56 -2.84 13.66
CA GLN A 66 4.80 -3.04 12.91
C GLN A 66 5.31 -1.69 12.39
N ALA A 67 6.64 -1.57 12.32
CA ALA A 67 7.25 -0.44 11.64
C ALA A 67 6.83 -0.42 10.15
N PRO A 68 6.83 0.76 9.50
CA PRO A 68 6.56 0.86 8.07
C PRO A 68 7.46 -0.08 7.27
N LYS A 69 6.88 -0.81 6.30
CA LYS A 69 7.63 -1.67 5.39
C LYS A 69 8.64 -0.82 4.61
N ARG A 70 9.86 -1.34 4.43
CA ARG A 70 10.87 -0.69 3.59
C ARG A 70 10.41 -0.67 2.13
N TYR A 71 10.90 0.29 1.37
CA TYR A 71 10.63 0.36 -0.06
C TYR A 71 11.32 -0.77 -0.81
N THR A 72 10.63 -1.33 -1.79
CA THR A 72 11.24 -1.97 -2.97
C THR A 72 11.36 -0.92 -4.07
N GLU A 73 12.11 -1.20 -5.15
CA GLU A 73 12.18 -0.27 -6.28
C GLU A 73 10.81 -0.01 -6.91
N GLY A 74 10.01 -1.07 -7.10
CA GLY A 74 8.65 -0.96 -7.62
C GLY A 74 7.75 -0.11 -6.71
N ALA A 75 7.82 -0.34 -5.39
CA ALA A 75 7.06 0.45 -4.43
C ALA A 75 7.46 1.93 -4.43
N LEU A 76 8.77 2.22 -4.59
CA LEU A 76 9.23 3.60 -4.71
C LEU A 76 8.74 4.26 -6.01
N VAL A 77 8.80 3.58 -7.14
CA VAL A 77 8.32 4.10 -8.43
C VAL A 77 6.80 4.36 -8.39
N MET A 78 6.03 3.48 -7.76
CA MET A 78 4.60 3.69 -7.54
C MET A 78 4.35 4.93 -6.68
N ASP A 79 5.15 5.13 -5.65
CA ASP A 79 5.01 6.29 -4.75
C ASP A 79 5.47 7.60 -5.38
N MET A 80 6.45 7.56 -6.29
CA MET A 80 6.81 8.71 -7.12
C MET A 80 5.63 9.14 -8.01
N ALA A 81 4.88 8.19 -8.58
CA ALA A 81 3.69 8.46 -9.38
C ALA A 81 2.51 8.94 -8.52
N ALA A 82 2.34 8.36 -7.33
CA ALA A 82 1.24 8.63 -6.40
C ALA A 82 1.61 9.62 -5.28
N ILE A 83 2.60 10.49 -5.51
CA ILE A 83 3.21 11.35 -4.48
C ILE A 83 2.19 12.25 -3.76
N GLY A 84 1.08 12.59 -4.42
CA GLY A 84 -0.01 13.37 -3.84
C GLY A 84 -0.64 12.74 -2.59
N LYS A 85 -0.41 11.46 -2.30
CA LYS A 85 -0.81 10.84 -1.03
C LYS A 85 -0.05 11.39 0.19
N PHE A 86 1.13 11.97 -0.01
CA PHE A 86 1.95 12.60 1.02
C PHE A 86 1.69 14.11 1.17
N ALA A 87 0.88 14.70 0.29
CA ALA A 87 0.48 16.10 0.39
C ALA A 87 -0.65 16.27 1.42
N THR A 88 -0.52 17.29 2.27
CA THR A 88 -1.52 17.65 3.29
C THR A 88 -2.60 18.56 2.74
N ASP A 89 -2.27 19.45 1.78
CA ASP A 89 -3.23 20.36 1.16
C ASP A 89 -4.03 19.65 0.03
N PRO A 90 -5.38 19.65 0.09
CA PRO A 90 -6.24 19.08 -0.95
C PRO A 90 -5.98 19.64 -2.37
N LYS A 91 -5.65 20.93 -2.50
CA LYS A 91 -5.38 21.56 -3.80
C LYS A 91 -4.08 21.05 -4.41
N VAL A 92 -3.05 20.89 -3.58
CA VAL A 92 -1.75 20.33 -3.97
C VAL A 92 -1.92 18.86 -4.37
N LYS A 93 -2.68 18.10 -3.58
CA LYS A 93 -2.98 16.69 -3.86
C LYS A 93 -3.69 16.51 -5.20
N ALA A 94 -4.64 17.40 -5.54
CA ALA A 94 -5.32 17.38 -6.84
C ALA A 94 -4.33 17.62 -7.99
N ARG A 95 -3.52 18.68 -7.90
CA ARG A 95 -2.51 18.99 -8.92
C ARG A 95 -1.51 17.85 -9.12
N LEU A 96 -0.95 17.30 -8.05
CA LEU A 96 0.01 16.20 -8.12
C LEU A 96 -0.59 14.92 -8.71
N ARG A 97 -1.90 14.70 -8.56
CA ARG A 97 -2.58 13.58 -9.22
C ARG A 97 -2.76 13.84 -10.72
N GLU A 98 -3.11 15.06 -11.10
CA GLU A 98 -3.25 15.46 -12.51
C GLU A 98 -1.91 15.39 -13.24
N THR A 99 -0.81 15.79 -12.60
CA THR A 99 0.53 15.77 -13.20
C THR A 99 1.25 14.43 -13.11
N SER A 100 0.58 13.37 -12.63
CA SER A 100 1.18 12.04 -12.42
C SER A 100 2.39 12.03 -11.47
N GLY A 101 2.36 12.87 -10.43
CA GLY A 101 3.35 12.91 -9.37
C GLY A 101 4.71 13.49 -9.77
N ILE A 102 5.79 12.93 -9.21
CA ILE A 102 7.16 13.36 -9.49
C ILE A 102 7.73 12.53 -10.63
N GLY A 103 8.16 13.23 -11.69
CA GLY A 103 8.70 12.62 -12.89
C GLY A 103 7.64 11.93 -13.74
N THR A 104 7.98 11.67 -14.99
CA THR A 104 7.13 10.93 -15.94
C THR A 104 7.47 9.44 -15.91
N GLU A 105 6.55 8.59 -16.35
CA GLU A 105 6.73 7.13 -16.41
C GLU A 105 8.08 6.73 -17.03
N ALA A 106 8.48 7.38 -18.12
CA ALA A 106 9.73 7.13 -18.83
C ALA A 106 11.01 7.43 -18.00
N THR A 107 10.91 8.24 -16.94
CA THR A 107 12.08 8.76 -16.21
C THR A 107 12.27 8.12 -14.83
N ARG A 108 11.22 7.56 -14.22
CA ARG A 108 11.28 7.11 -12.81
C ARG A 108 12.29 6.00 -12.58
N ALA A 109 12.30 4.98 -13.45
CA ALA A 109 13.27 3.89 -13.35
C ALA A 109 14.72 4.40 -13.48
N ALA A 110 14.96 5.32 -14.42
CA ALA A 110 16.28 5.92 -14.61
C ALA A 110 16.72 6.77 -13.40
N VAL A 111 15.81 7.50 -12.76
CA VAL A 111 16.11 8.27 -11.54
C VAL A 111 16.53 7.33 -10.40
N VAL A 112 15.78 6.24 -10.17
CA VAL A 112 16.12 5.26 -9.11
C VAL A 112 17.47 4.60 -9.37
N ALA A 113 17.74 4.20 -10.63
CA ALA A 113 19.03 3.66 -11.03
C ALA A 113 20.18 4.65 -10.77
N ASN A 114 20.02 5.91 -11.17
CA ASN A 114 21.01 6.96 -10.92
C ASN A 114 21.29 7.20 -9.42
N LEU A 115 20.26 7.13 -8.57
CA LEU A 115 20.43 7.27 -7.12
C LEU A 115 21.25 6.10 -6.52
N ARG A 116 21.10 4.90 -7.08
CA ARG A 116 21.93 3.74 -6.73
C ARG A 116 23.36 3.90 -7.22
N ASP A 117 23.55 4.27 -8.49
CA ASP A 117 24.88 4.42 -9.11
C ASP A 117 25.73 5.48 -8.40
N ARG A 118 25.08 6.53 -7.89
CA ARG A 118 25.72 7.60 -7.10
C ARG A 118 25.97 7.23 -5.63
N GLY A 119 25.57 6.03 -5.21
CA GLY A 119 25.76 5.52 -3.86
C GLY A 119 24.84 6.17 -2.81
N TYR A 120 23.68 6.71 -3.20
CA TYR A 120 22.68 7.23 -2.25
C TYR A 120 21.70 6.16 -1.77
N LEU A 121 21.47 5.13 -2.58
CA LEU A 121 20.66 3.97 -2.26
C LEU A 121 21.47 2.69 -2.42
N GLU A 122 21.25 1.71 -1.54
CA GLU A 122 21.84 0.39 -1.62
C GLU A 122 20.75 -0.71 -1.53
N PRO A 123 20.93 -1.83 -2.23
CA PRO A 123 20.02 -2.97 -2.11
C PRO A 123 20.22 -3.71 -0.79
N GLN A 124 19.12 -4.06 -0.13
CA GLN A 124 19.08 -4.95 1.02
C GLN A 124 18.07 -6.06 0.75
N GLY A 125 18.52 -7.14 0.09
CA GLY A 125 17.64 -8.18 -0.44
C GLY A 125 16.70 -7.60 -1.51
N LYS A 126 15.39 -7.79 -1.33
CA LYS A 126 14.36 -7.20 -2.22
C LYS A 126 14.07 -5.71 -1.96
N PHE A 127 14.61 -5.16 -0.88
CA PHE A 127 14.38 -3.78 -0.45
C PHE A 127 15.51 -2.85 -0.88
N ILE A 128 15.24 -1.56 -0.87
CA ILE A 128 16.22 -0.50 -1.02
C ILE A 128 16.32 0.30 0.27
N VAL A 129 17.53 0.69 0.65
CA VAL A 129 17.78 1.50 1.84
C VAL A 129 18.67 2.69 1.50
N SER A 130 18.45 3.81 2.18
CA SER A 130 19.33 4.97 2.05
C SER A 130 20.68 4.65 2.67
N THR A 131 21.75 5.10 2.02
CA THR A 131 23.10 5.03 2.59
C THR A 131 23.32 6.19 3.57
N GLU A 132 24.38 6.13 4.35
CA GLU A 132 24.79 7.27 5.19
C GLU A 132 25.04 8.52 4.36
N ARG A 133 25.71 8.36 3.21
CA ARG A 133 25.93 9.43 2.24
C ARG A 133 24.62 10.02 1.72
N GLY A 134 23.63 9.18 1.40
CA GLY A 134 22.31 9.62 0.96
C GLY A 134 21.60 10.47 2.01
N ARG A 135 21.63 10.04 3.28
CA ARG A 135 21.06 10.79 4.40
C ARG A 135 21.78 12.13 4.61
N ALA A 136 23.11 12.11 4.69
CA ALA A 136 23.91 13.32 4.86
C ALA A 136 23.68 14.34 3.72
N HIS A 137 23.50 13.86 2.48
CA HIS A 137 23.19 14.73 1.35
C HIS A 137 21.82 15.39 1.50
N VAL A 138 20.78 14.63 1.86
CA VAL A 138 19.43 15.16 2.10
C VAL A 138 19.40 16.14 3.27
N ASP A 139 20.17 15.88 4.33
CA ASP A 139 20.25 16.73 5.51
C ASP A 139 20.94 18.07 5.23
N ALA A 140 21.86 18.10 4.26
CA ALA A 140 22.54 19.33 3.84
C ALA A 140 21.66 20.24 2.95
N LEU A 141 20.54 19.74 2.42
CA LEU A 141 19.66 20.50 1.54
C LEU A 141 18.67 21.37 2.31
N HIS A 142 18.36 22.55 1.78
CA HIS A 142 17.32 23.41 2.32
C HIS A 142 15.96 22.67 2.32
N PRO A 143 15.10 22.82 3.36
CA PRO A 143 13.85 22.08 3.47
C PRO A 143 12.92 22.17 2.25
N SER A 144 12.93 23.30 1.53
CA SER A 144 12.12 23.48 0.32
C SER A 144 12.53 22.58 -0.85
N LEU A 145 13.79 22.11 -0.90
CA LEU A 145 14.31 21.26 -1.98
C LEU A 145 14.04 19.77 -1.74
N ARG A 146 13.75 19.38 -0.49
CA ARG A 146 13.38 18.02 -0.12
C ARG A 146 11.87 17.83 0.03
N ASP A 147 11.09 18.90 -0.17
CA ASP A 147 9.63 18.85 -0.15
C ASP A 147 9.12 18.33 -1.52
N PRO A 148 8.43 17.18 -1.56
CA PRO A 148 7.88 16.64 -2.79
C PRO A 148 6.78 17.50 -3.43
N VAL A 149 6.27 18.51 -2.71
CA VAL A 149 5.24 19.44 -3.20
C VAL A 149 5.84 20.58 -4.04
N MET A 150 7.13 20.88 -3.87
CA MET A 150 7.81 22.01 -4.51
C MET A 150 8.43 21.69 -5.88
N THR A 151 8.19 20.48 -6.42
CA THR A 151 8.69 20.01 -7.73
C THR A 151 7.80 20.43 -8.89
#